data_AF-A0A7S2VYH9-F1
#
_entry.id   AF-A0A7S2VYH9-F1
#
_cell.length_a   1.000
_cell.length_b   1.000
_cell.length_c   1.000
_cell.angle_alpha   90.00
_cell.angle_beta   90.00
_cell.angle_gamma   90.00
#
_symmetry.space_group_name_H-M   'P 1'
#
loop_
_entity.id
_entity.type
_entity.pdbx_description
1 polymer ?
#
loop_
_entity_poly.entity_id
_entity_poly.type
_entity_poly.pdbx_seq_one_letter_code
_entity_poly.pdbx_strand_id
1 'polypeptide(L)'
;EKRINVGKRLHHAAEYISQVLSPTPSCPYATIVHGDYKAMNVFFKGSEKDFDPTSAPTPILIDFASTGVGLGVSDLAMHVAHVALPEDLKNGIEDTLVKEYYDALQ
;
A
#
# COMPACT_ATOMS: atom_id res chain seq x y z
N GLU A 1 35.82 1.03 2.40
CA GLU A 1 34.42 1.42 2.15
C GLU A 1 33.65 1.38 3.48
N LYS A 2 33.21 2.53 4.01
CA LYS A 2 32.50 2.58 5.30
C LYS A 2 31.10 1.99 5.08
N ARG A 3 30.89 0.72 5.43
CA ARG A 3 29.55 0.17 5.58
C ARG A 3 28.90 0.90 6.76
N ILE A 4 28.28 2.04 6.47
CA ILE A 4 27.46 2.79 7.42
C ILE A 4 26.36 1.82 7.86
N ASN A 5 26.27 1.55 9.17
CA ASN A 5 25.32 0.58 9.71
C ASN A 5 23.89 1.09 9.48
N VAL A 6 23.27 0.65 8.38
CA VAL A 6 21.91 0.99 7.95
C VAL A 6 20.90 0.66 9.05
N GLY A 7 21.10 -0.45 9.77
CA GLY A 7 20.26 -0.85 10.90
C GLY A 7 20.21 0.20 12.01
N LYS A 8 21.36 0.79 12.40
CA LYS A 8 21.39 1.86 13.40
C LYS A 8 20.66 3.13 12.93
N ARG A 9 20.78 3.49 11.66
CA ARG A 9 20.09 4.66 11.09
C ARG A 9 18.57 4.44 11.06
N LEU A 10 18.13 3.27 10.62
CA LEU A 10 16.72 2.88 10.66
C LEU A 10 16.18 2.86 12.09
N HIS A 11 16.92 2.29 13.04
CA HIS A 11 16.53 2.28 14.43
C HIS A 11 16.30 3.69 14.98
N HIS A 12 17.22 4.63 14.71
CA HIS A 12 17.06 6.03 15.15
C HIS A 12 15.88 6.74 14.46
N ALA A 13 15.58 6.41 13.20
CA ALA A 13 14.45 7.00 12.49
C ALA A 13 13.11 6.37 12.90
N ALA A 14 13.11 5.10 13.32
CA ALA A 14 11.89 4.33 13.58
C ALA A 14 11.02 4.95 14.68
N GLU A 15 11.63 5.43 15.76
CA GLU A 15 10.89 6.09 16.85
C GLU A 15 10.18 7.36 16.35
N TYR A 16 10.89 8.21 15.62
CA TYR A 16 10.34 9.43 15.05
C TYR A 16 9.21 9.12 14.04
N ILE A 17 9.44 8.18 13.13
CA ILE A 17 8.46 7.76 12.13
C ILE A 17 7.20 7.22 12.81
N SER A 18 7.35 6.37 13.82
CA SER A 18 6.23 5.83 14.58
C SER A 18 5.44 6.93 15.29
N GLN A 19 6.09 7.89 15.93
CA GLN A 19 5.42 9.01 16.60
C GLN A 19 4.61 9.88 15.65
N VAL A 20 5.12 10.13 14.43
CA VAL A 20 4.48 11.03 13.47
C VAL A 20 3.38 10.34 12.68
N LEU A 21 3.52 9.04 12.38
CA LEU A 21 2.65 8.33 11.44
C LEU A 21 1.65 7.37 12.10
N SER A 22 1.78 7.09 13.40
CA SER A 22 0.81 6.22 14.08
C SER A 22 -0.49 6.98 14.35
N PRO A 23 -1.65 6.46 13.93
CA PRO A 23 -2.93 7.07 14.27
C PRO A 23 -3.16 7.01 15.78
N THR A 24 -3.75 8.06 16.33
CA THR A 24 -4.28 8.05 17.70
C THR A 24 -5.65 7.38 17.74
N PRO A 25 -6.12 6.90 18.92
CA PRO A 25 -7.45 6.30 19.04
C PRO A 25 -8.61 7.23 18.61
N SER A 26 -8.39 8.55 18.65
CA SER A 26 -9.36 9.56 18.23
C SER A 26 -9.17 10.02 16.78
N CYS A 27 -8.25 9.41 16.03
CA CYS A 27 -7.98 9.79 14.65
C CYS A 27 -9.18 9.39 13.76
N PRO A 28 -9.86 10.35 13.10
CA PRO A 28 -11.05 10.06 12.29
C PRO A 28 -10.73 9.29 11.00
N TYR A 29 -9.45 9.23 10.61
CA TYR A 29 -8.96 8.55 9.42
C TYR A 29 -8.33 7.19 9.75
N ALA A 30 -8.33 6.78 11.03
CA ALA A 30 -7.84 5.48 11.43
C ALA A 30 -8.79 4.39 10.91
N THR A 31 -8.23 3.37 10.28
CA THR A 31 -8.96 2.23 9.73
C THR A 31 -8.21 0.93 10.01
N ILE A 32 -8.83 -0.20 9.71
CA ILE A 32 -8.14 -1.49 9.63
C ILE A 32 -7.37 -1.50 8.32
N VAL A 33 -6.05 -1.64 8.41
CA VAL A 33 -5.13 -1.76 7.27
C VAL A 33 -4.62 -3.19 7.16
N HIS A 34 -4.29 -3.60 5.95
CA HIS A 34 -3.58 -4.85 5.67
C HIS A 34 -2.16 -4.82 6.24
N GLY A 35 -1.47 -3.67 6.13
CA GLY A 35 -0.14 -3.43 6.69
C GLY A 35 1.03 -3.98 5.86
N ASP A 36 0.74 -4.77 4.81
CA ASP A 36 1.71 -5.25 3.82
C ASP A 36 1.06 -5.36 2.43
N TYR A 37 0.32 -4.32 2.03
CA TYR A 37 -0.49 -4.32 0.82
C TYR A 37 0.33 -4.15 -0.47
N LYS A 38 1.10 -5.18 -0.80
CA LYS A 38 2.00 -5.24 -1.97
C LYS A 38 1.38 -6.09 -3.06
N ALA A 39 1.78 -5.85 -4.32
CA ALA A 39 1.26 -6.60 -5.47
C ALA A 39 1.36 -8.14 -5.32
N MET A 40 2.41 -8.63 -4.64
CA MET A 40 2.60 -10.06 -4.36
C MET A 40 1.57 -10.69 -3.39
N ASN A 41 0.83 -9.86 -2.66
CA ASN A 41 -0.24 -10.28 -1.74
C ASN A 41 -1.64 -10.14 -2.36
N VAL A 42 -1.71 -9.86 -3.67
CA VAL A 42 -2.96 -9.70 -4.42
C VAL A 42 -3.00 -10.74 -5.53
N PHE A 43 -4.03 -11.59 -5.50
CA PHE A 43 -4.30 -12.56 -6.55
C PHE A 43 -5.52 -12.15 -7.36
N PHE A 44 -5.47 -12.41 -8.66
CA PHE A 44 -6.63 -12.26 -9.53
C PHE A 44 -7.11 -13.65 -9.97
N LYS A 45 -8.42 -13.88 -9.91
CA LYS A 45 -9.00 -15.15 -10.38
C LYS A 45 -9.10 -15.10 -11.91
N GLY A 46 -8.29 -15.91 -12.61
CA GLY A 46 -8.39 -16.09 -14.06
C GLY A 46 -7.37 -17.07 -14.61
N SER A 47 -7.64 -17.66 -15.78
CA SER A 47 -6.57 -18.18 -16.64
C SER A 47 -6.05 -17.03 -17.51
N GLU A 48 -4.83 -17.10 -18.06
CA GLU A 48 -4.30 -16.06 -18.98
C GLU A 48 -5.24 -15.76 -20.16
N LYS A 49 -6.14 -16.70 -20.51
CA LYS A 49 -7.12 -16.55 -21.59
C LYS A 49 -8.41 -15.84 -21.18
N ASP A 50 -8.65 -15.70 -19.86
CA ASP A 50 -9.83 -15.08 -19.27
C ASP A 50 -9.53 -13.67 -18.72
N PHE A 51 -8.30 -13.18 -18.88
CA PHE A 51 -7.95 -11.81 -18.49
C PHE A 51 -8.50 -10.84 -19.54
N ASP A 52 -9.76 -10.46 -19.36
CA ASP A 52 -10.34 -9.31 -20.03
C ASP A 52 -10.04 -8.05 -19.18
N PRO A 53 -9.20 -7.13 -19.68
CA PRO A 53 -8.87 -5.89 -18.96
C PRO A 53 -10.08 -4.97 -18.74
N THR A 54 -11.22 -5.24 -19.41
CA THR A 54 -12.48 -4.51 -19.22
C THR A 54 -13.41 -5.16 -18.19
N SER A 55 -13.19 -6.44 -17.86
CA SER A 55 -13.86 -7.13 -16.75
C SER A 55 -12.84 -7.41 -15.66
N ALA A 56 -12.44 -6.37 -14.92
CA ALA A 56 -11.45 -6.50 -13.86
C ALA A 56 -11.86 -7.61 -12.89
N PRO A 57 -11.12 -8.74 -12.82
CA PRO A 57 -11.47 -9.82 -11.91
C PRO A 57 -11.39 -9.31 -10.47
N THR A 58 -12.32 -9.73 -9.60
CA THR A 58 -12.30 -9.33 -8.19
C THR A 58 -10.97 -9.77 -7.56
N PRO A 59 -10.17 -8.85 -7.01
CA PRO A 59 -8.91 -9.20 -6.38
C PRO A 59 -9.16 -10.00 -5.10
N ILE A 60 -8.32 -11.00 -4.86
CA ILE A 60 -8.25 -11.80 -3.65
C ILE A 60 -7.00 -11.35 -2.88
N LEU A 61 -7.21 -10.74 -1.73
CA LEU A 61 -6.14 -10.31 -0.85
C LEU A 61 -5.73 -11.47 0.06
N ILE A 62 -4.44 -11.64 0.31
CA ILE A 62 -3.89 -12.67 1.18
C ILE A 62 -2.81 -12.10 2.12
N ASP A 63 -2.36 -12.90 3.09
CA ASP A 63 -1.27 -12.52 4.02
C ASP A 63 -1.57 -11.31 4.92
N PHE A 64 -2.59 -11.47 5.76
CA PHE A 64 -3.00 -10.47 6.76
C PHE A 64 -2.15 -10.50 8.05
N ALA A 65 -0.90 -11.00 8.00
CA ALA A 65 -0.04 -11.12 9.18
C ALA A 65 0.31 -9.76 9.80
N SER A 66 0.31 -8.69 9.01
CA SER A 66 0.61 -7.31 9.43
C SER A 66 -0.65 -6.46 9.67
N THR A 67 -1.83 -7.07 9.69
CA THR A 67 -3.09 -6.35 9.82
C THR A 67 -3.23 -5.68 11.18
N GLY A 68 -3.67 -4.42 11.18
CA GLY A 68 -3.80 -3.64 12.40
C GLY A 68 -4.51 -2.31 12.17
N VAL A 69 -4.52 -1.46 13.19
CA VAL A 69 -5.03 -0.10 13.10
C VAL A 69 -3.97 0.79 12.46
N GLY A 70 -4.33 1.46 11.38
CA GLY A 70 -3.43 2.31 10.60
C GLY A 70 -4.18 3.40 9.84
N LEU A 71 -3.49 4.08 8.94
CA LEU A 71 -4.09 5.04 8.01
C LEU A 71 -4.25 4.35 6.66
N GLY A 72 -5.44 4.33 6.06
CA GLY A 72 -5.66 3.61 4.78
C GLY A 72 -4.72 4.04 3.65
N VAL A 73 -4.27 5.30 3.68
CA VAL A 73 -3.27 5.84 2.74
C VAL A 73 -1.92 5.11 2.81
N SER A 74 -1.56 4.46 3.92
CA SER A 74 -0.31 3.70 4.01
C SER A 74 -0.33 2.46 3.13
N ASP A 75 -1.44 1.74 3.08
CA ASP A 75 -1.62 0.60 2.18
C ASP A 75 -1.66 1.07 0.72
N LEU A 76 -2.35 2.18 0.43
CA LEU A 76 -2.38 2.77 -0.90
C LEU A 76 -0.97 3.15 -1.38
N ALA A 77 -0.20 3.88 -0.57
CA ALA A 77 1.16 4.27 -0.89
C ALA A 77 2.07 3.05 -1.08
N MET A 78 1.91 2.02 -0.23
CA MET A 78 2.65 0.78 -0.38
C MET A 78 2.32 0.06 -1.69
N HIS A 79 1.04 0.01 -2.05
CA HIS A 79 0.59 -0.62 -3.29
C HIS A 79 1.15 0.09 -4.51
N VAL A 80 1.02 1.42 -4.58
CA VAL A 80 1.59 2.26 -5.65
C VAL A 80 3.08 1.99 -5.81
N ALA A 81 3.83 1.98 -4.70
CA ALA A 81 5.28 1.75 -4.74
C ALA A 81 5.69 0.35 -5.22
N HIS A 82 4.79 -0.65 -5.17
CA HIS A 82 5.08 -2.03 -5.59
C HIS A 82 4.48 -2.40 -6.95
N VAL A 83 3.43 -1.70 -7.40
CA VAL A 83 2.73 -2.00 -8.66
C VAL A 83 3.10 -1.05 -9.79
N ALA A 84 3.42 0.21 -9.50
CA ALA A 84 3.68 1.21 -10.53
C ALA A 84 5.05 0.97 -11.18
N LEU A 85 5.05 0.83 -12.51
CA LEU A 85 6.30 0.87 -13.28
C LEU A 85 6.73 2.34 -13.45
N PRO A 86 8.04 2.63 -13.63
CA PRO A 86 8.54 3.99 -13.81
C PRO A 86 7.85 4.79 -14.93
N GLU A 87 7.40 4.10 -15.99
CA GLU A 87 6.63 4.63 -17.09
C GLU A 87 5.21 5.05 -16.69
N ASP A 88 4.55 4.32 -15.79
CA ASP A 88 3.18 4.61 -15.34
C ASP A 88 3.13 5.83 -14.42
N LEU A 89 4.21 6.07 -13.65
CA LEU A 89 4.35 7.26 -12.82
C LEU A 89 4.30 8.55 -13.65
N LYS A 90 4.80 8.54 -14.89
CA LYS A 90 4.75 9.72 -15.78
C LYS A 90 3.34 10.04 -16.27
N ASN A 91 2.43 9.06 -16.19
CA ASN A 91 1.05 9.16 -16.67
C ASN A 91 0.05 9.47 -15.55
N GLY A 92 0.51 9.73 -14.32
CA GLY A 92 -0.36 10.08 -13.19
C GLY A 92 -1.13 8.89 -12.61
N ILE A 93 -0.56 7.68 -12.67
CA ILE A 93 -1.18 6.49 -12.06
C ILE A 93 -1.43 6.68 -10.56
N GLU A 94 -0.54 7.41 -9.87
CA GLU A 94 -0.67 7.74 -8.45
C GLU A 94 -1.93 8.56 -8.17
N ASP A 95 -2.18 9.62 -8.94
CA ASP A 95 -3.38 10.45 -8.83
C ASP A 95 -4.66 9.65 -9.11
N THR A 96 -4.59 8.76 -10.10
CA THR A 96 -5.71 7.88 -10.47
C THR A 96 -6.05 6.93 -9.33
N LEU A 97 -5.06 6.24 -8.76
CA LEU A 97 -5.28 5.30 -7.66
C LEU A 97 -5.77 5.99 -6.38
N VAL A 98 -5.27 7.20 -6.09
CA VAL A 98 -5.77 8.01 -4.98
C VAL A 98 -7.23 8.39 -5.20
N LYS A 99 -7.58 8.81 -6.42
CA LYS A 99 -8.96 9.15 -6.77
C LYS A 99 -9.90 7.95 -6.62
N GLU A 100 -9.57 6.81 -7.21
CA GLU A 100 -10.37 5.58 -7.13
C GLU A 100 -10.55 5.12 -5.67
N TYR A 101 -9.51 5.26 -4.83
CA TYR A 101 -9.62 4.97 -3.40
C TYR A 101 -10.65 5.88 -2.71
N TYR A 102 -10.64 7.19 -3.00
CA TYR A 102 -11.64 8.11 -2.44
C TYR A 102 -13.04 7.87 -2.97
N ASP A 103 -13.19 7.57 -4.27
CA ASP A 103 -14.48 7.28 -4.89
C ASP A 103 -15.11 6.01 -4.29
N ALA A 104 -14.30 5.01 -3.94
CA ALA A 104 -14.75 3.77 -3.28
C ALA A 104 -15.19 3.94 -1.81
N LEU A 105 -14.89 5.08 -1.17
CA LEU A 105 -15.29 5.38 0.21
C LEU A 105 -16.64 6.12 0.31
N GLN A 106 -17.22 6.55 -0.82
CA GLN A 106 -18.52 7.25 -0.90
C GLN A 106 -19.69 6.28 -1.05
#